data_AF-A0A3S8RA81-F1
#
_entry.id   AF-A0A3S8RA81-F1
#
_cell.length_a   1.000
_cell.length_b   1.000
_cell.length_c   1.000
_cell.angle_alpha   90.00
_cell.angle_beta   90.00
_cell.angle_gamma   90.00
#
_symmetry.space_group_name_H-M   'P 1'
#
loop_
_entity.id
_entity.type
_entity.pdbx_description
1 polymer ?
#
loop_
_entity_poly.entity_id
_entity_poly.type
_entity_poly.pdbx_seq_one_letter_code
_entity_poly.pdbx_strand_id
1 'polypeptide(L)'
;MQELKNRIPDFQTIMLPMLQLLSDGKSKTLNEVMQALAQHFKLTSEDLKIKVPSGQMGLFRNRVGWTRSYLKKAGLIKYPERGVYQITEEGKKFLATNPSKLRMKQLEQFPKYKEWRTTFNGTNTKQKEITNTQEQTPEEVLAATVTELKNELATELLDKLKENSFQYFENFVIQLLQKMGYGEFREEASQHTGKTGDDGIDGIISQDRLGLENVYIQAKRFTNNSVGSPEIRNFIGSLALQGVNKGVFLTTSRFSSSAIQTAQDSKQQKIVLIDGKELTDLAIEYNLGVQVADTIQIKKIDLDYFEE
;
A
#
# COMPACT_ATOMS: atom_id res chain seq x y z
N MET A 1 21.02 24.75 2.52
CA MET A 1 19.94 23.75 2.62
C MET A 1 20.47 22.32 2.83
N GLN A 2 21.43 21.85 2.03
CA GLN A 2 22.00 20.49 2.18
C GLN A 2 22.74 20.29 3.52
N GLU A 3 23.54 21.27 3.96
CA GLU A 3 24.24 21.22 5.25
C GLU A 3 23.31 21.22 6.47
N LEU A 4 22.17 21.93 6.39
CA LEU A 4 21.13 21.94 7.42
C LEU A 4 20.42 20.57 7.53
N LYS A 5 20.21 19.87 6.40
CA LYS A 5 19.61 18.53 6.37
C LYS A 5 20.53 17.45 6.95
N ASN A 6 21.84 17.65 6.92
CA ASN A 6 22.84 16.73 7.48
C ASN A 6 22.88 16.75 9.02
N ARG A 7 22.32 17.79 9.66
CA ARG A 7 22.22 17.88 11.12
C ARG A 7 21.10 17.02 11.70
N ILE A 8 20.09 16.69 10.89
CA ILE A 8 19.03 15.77 11.26
C ILE A 8 19.47 14.36 10.87
N PRO A 9 19.38 13.34 11.74
CA PRO A 9 19.72 11.96 11.40
C PRO A 9 18.76 11.42 10.33
N ASP A 10 19.25 10.59 9.42
CA ASP A 10 18.39 9.85 8.49
C ASP A 10 17.54 8.80 9.22
N PHE A 11 16.51 8.26 8.56
CA PHE A 11 15.57 7.33 9.20
C PHE A 11 16.20 6.00 9.63
N GLN A 12 17.29 5.54 8.98
CA GLN A 12 18.00 4.32 9.37
C GLN A 12 18.81 4.56 10.63
N THR A 13 19.47 5.72 10.71
CA THR A 13 20.21 6.15 11.91
C THR A 13 19.30 6.25 13.14
N ILE A 14 18.01 6.58 12.96
CA ILE A 14 17.00 6.63 14.03
C ILE A 14 16.52 5.23 14.47
N MET A 15 16.64 4.17 13.65
CA MET A 15 16.05 2.85 13.93
C MET A 15 16.48 2.24 15.26
N LEU A 16 17.78 2.17 15.53
CA LEU A 16 18.27 1.56 16.76
C LEU A 16 17.92 2.41 17.99
N PRO A 17 18.18 3.74 18.02
CA PRO A 17 17.76 4.59 19.15
C PRO A 17 16.26 4.54 19.44
N MET A 18 15.41 4.50 18.40
CA MET A 18 13.95 4.36 18.58
C MET A 18 13.59 3.02 19.20
N LEU A 19 14.21 1.92 18.76
CA LEU A 19 13.95 0.60 19.33
C LEU A 19 14.43 0.52 20.78
N GLN A 20 15.60 1.07 21.09
CA GLN A 20 16.15 1.16 22.45
C GLN A 20 15.27 2.00 23.37
N LEU A 21 14.69 3.10 22.87
CA LEU A 21 13.74 3.92 23.63
C LEU A 21 12.54 3.10 24.12
N LEU A 22 12.08 2.13 23.34
CA LEU A 22 10.93 1.26 23.65
C LEU A 22 11.33 0.00 24.45
N SER A 23 12.60 -0.13 24.86
CA SER A 23 13.13 -1.34 25.51
C SER A 23 12.48 -1.67 26.85
N ASP A 24 11.92 -0.67 27.53
CA ASP A 24 11.18 -0.83 28.80
C ASP A 24 9.86 -1.61 28.65
N GLY A 25 9.45 -1.92 27.41
CA GLY A 25 8.23 -2.64 27.11
C GLY A 25 6.96 -1.81 27.28
N LYS A 26 7.05 -0.55 27.70
CA LYS A 26 5.90 0.33 27.89
C LYS A 26 5.51 0.98 26.55
N SER A 27 4.22 1.16 26.36
CA SER A 27 3.70 1.90 25.21
C SER A 27 4.07 3.38 25.31
N LYS A 28 4.53 3.98 24.21
CA LYS A 28 4.86 5.41 24.14
C LYS A 28 4.15 6.06 22.95
N THR A 29 3.66 7.27 23.15
CA THR A 29 3.03 8.09 22.11
C THR A 29 4.05 8.65 21.13
N LEU A 30 3.59 9.09 19.97
CA LEU A 30 4.43 9.78 18.99
C LEU A 30 5.12 11.02 19.57
N ASN A 31 4.45 11.79 20.43
CA ASN A 31 5.04 12.97 21.04
C ASN A 31 6.19 12.61 21.99
N GLU A 32 6.01 11.60 22.83
CA GLU A 32 7.08 11.11 23.73
C GLU A 32 8.27 10.56 22.94
N VAL A 33 8.00 9.80 21.87
CA VAL A 33 9.06 9.28 20.98
C VAL A 33 9.80 10.42 20.28
N MET A 34 9.09 11.40 19.74
CA MET A 34 9.68 12.57 19.09
C MET A 34 10.56 13.38 20.06
N GLN A 35 10.07 13.64 21.27
CA GLN A 35 10.81 14.40 22.27
C GLN A 35 12.08 13.67 22.73
N ALA A 36 11.97 12.39 23.05
CA ALA A 36 13.11 11.59 23.50
C ALA A 36 14.18 11.43 22.41
N LEU A 37 13.76 11.20 21.15
CA LEU A 37 14.71 11.11 20.03
C LEU A 37 15.34 12.46 19.71
N ALA A 38 14.59 13.56 19.76
CA ALA A 38 15.16 14.90 19.58
C ALA A 38 16.24 15.20 20.64
N GLN A 39 15.99 14.83 21.90
CA GLN A 39 16.97 14.96 22.98
C GLN A 39 18.19 14.05 22.76
N HIS A 40 17.99 12.80 22.36
CA HIS A 40 19.06 11.84 22.07
C HIS A 40 20.01 12.36 20.98
N PHE A 41 19.46 12.91 19.90
CA PHE A 41 20.22 13.48 18.78
C PHE A 41 20.63 14.95 18.98
N LYS A 42 20.33 15.54 20.15
CA LYS A 42 20.64 16.93 20.50
C LYS A 42 20.12 17.94 19.46
N LEU A 43 18.92 17.71 18.93
CA LEU A 43 18.29 18.58 17.93
C LEU A 43 17.80 19.87 18.58
N THR A 44 18.10 21.00 17.95
CA THR A 44 17.62 22.32 18.39
C THR A 44 16.19 22.59 17.94
N SER A 45 15.54 23.61 18.52
CA SER A 45 14.22 24.08 18.06
C SER A 45 14.25 24.50 16.58
N GLU A 46 15.37 25.05 16.11
CA GLU A 46 15.61 25.43 14.72
C GLU A 46 15.72 24.20 13.82
N ASP A 47 16.38 23.13 14.27
CA ASP A 47 16.43 21.87 13.51
C ASP A 47 15.04 21.22 13.39
N LEU A 48 14.23 21.26 14.45
CA LEU A 48 12.86 20.74 14.42
C LEU A 48 11.91 21.53 13.51
N LYS A 49 12.22 22.80 13.21
CA LYS A 49 11.50 23.63 12.24
C LYS A 49 11.88 23.32 10.78
N ILE A 50 12.98 22.61 10.53
CA ILE A 50 13.37 22.21 9.18
C ILE A 50 12.28 21.30 8.60
N LYS A 51 11.77 21.67 7.43
CA LYS A 51 10.72 20.94 6.73
C LYS A 51 11.27 20.04 5.64
N VAL A 52 10.49 19.03 5.25
CA VAL A 52 10.71 18.30 4.01
C VAL A 52 10.65 19.26 2.81
N PRO A 53 11.21 18.90 1.63
CA PRO A 53 11.20 19.78 0.45
C PRO A 53 9.81 20.28 0.04
N SER A 54 8.74 19.51 0.28
CA SER A 54 7.35 19.96 0.01
C SER A 54 6.84 21.05 0.97
N GLY A 55 7.53 21.31 2.08
CA GLY A 55 7.18 22.40 3.00
C GLY A 55 5.98 22.14 3.91
N GLN A 56 5.30 21.00 3.78
CA GLN A 56 4.12 20.68 4.59
C GLN A 56 4.45 20.08 5.96
N MET A 57 5.49 19.24 6.03
CA MET A 57 5.82 18.45 7.23
C MET A 57 7.24 18.69 7.72
N GLY A 58 7.45 18.61 9.05
CA GLY A 58 8.79 18.65 9.64
C GLY A 58 9.63 17.45 9.20
N LEU A 59 10.87 17.69 8.76
CA LEU A 59 11.77 16.65 8.23
C LEU A 59 12.06 15.55 9.26
N PHE A 60 12.31 15.92 10.51
CA PHE A 60 12.55 14.95 11.57
C PHE A 60 11.32 14.08 11.86
N ARG A 61 10.12 14.69 11.92
CA ARG A 61 8.85 13.97 12.09
C ARG A 61 8.61 12.96 10.96
N ASN A 62 8.89 13.37 9.72
CA ASN A 62 8.79 12.49 8.56
C ASN A 62 9.74 11.29 8.69
N ARG A 63 11.02 11.52 9.04
CA ARG A 63 12.01 10.45 9.21
C ARG A 63 11.67 9.48 10.34
N VAL A 64 11.16 9.97 11.48
CA VAL A 64 10.61 9.10 12.55
C VAL A 64 9.43 8.28 12.05
N GLY A 65 8.59 8.87 11.18
CA GLY A 65 7.51 8.18 10.48
C GLY A 65 7.97 6.99 9.64
N TRP A 66 9.05 7.15 8.88
CA TRP A 66 9.68 6.05 8.15
C TRP A 66 10.27 5.00 9.06
N THR A 67 11.01 5.42 10.09
CA THR A 67 11.61 4.51 11.08
C THR A 67 10.56 3.59 11.70
N ARG A 68 9.45 4.13 12.19
CA ARG A 68 8.37 3.30 12.78
C ARG A 68 7.77 2.33 11.78
N SER A 69 7.65 2.71 10.50
CA SER A 69 7.04 1.87 9.46
C SER A 69 7.90 0.62 9.23
N TYR A 70 9.20 0.81 9.01
CA TYR A 70 10.13 -0.30 8.79
C TYR A 70 10.30 -1.19 10.03
N LEU A 71 10.37 -0.62 11.23
CA LEU A 71 10.43 -1.43 12.46
C LEU A 71 9.16 -2.28 12.65
N LYS A 72 7.99 -1.75 12.28
CA LYS A 72 6.72 -2.51 12.32
C LYS A 72 6.71 -3.61 11.27
N LYS A 73 7.11 -3.32 10.03
CA LYS A 73 7.23 -4.29 8.92
C LYS A 73 8.19 -5.42 9.27
N ALA A 74 9.28 -5.12 9.97
CA ALA A 74 10.21 -6.12 10.50
C ALA A 74 9.70 -6.88 11.74
N GLY A 75 8.54 -6.49 12.29
CA GLY A 75 7.95 -7.12 13.46
C GLY A 75 8.62 -6.77 14.79
N LEU A 76 9.52 -5.79 14.81
CA LEU A 76 10.28 -5.38 16.00
C LEU A 76 9.47 -4.48 16.94
N ILE A 77 8.49 -3.77 16.39
CA ILE A 77 7.52 -2.98 17.14
C ILE A 77 6.11 -3.29 16.66
N LYS A 78 5.12 -2.97 17.49
CA LYS A 78 3.69 -3.02 17.17
C LYS A 78 3.05 -1.69 17.53
N TYR A 79 1.87 -1.43 16.96
CA TYR A 79 1.08 -0.24 17.24
C TYR A 79 -0.19 -0.69 17.99
N PRO A 80 -0.21 -0.63 19.34
CA PRO A 80 -1.41 -0.97 20.09
C PRO A 80 -2.59 -0.07 19.72
N GLU A 81 -2.31 1.21 19.48
CA GLU A 81 -3.28 2.25 19.09
C GLU A 81 -2.64 3.21 18.08
N ARG A 82 -3.47 4.06 17.46
CA ARG A 82 -3.00 5.06 16.50
C ARG A 82 -2.02 6.02 17.18
N GLY A 83 -0.80 6.09 16.68
CA GLY A 83 0.24 6.98 17.21
C GLY A 83 0.86 6.51 18.52
N VAL A 84 0.60 5.26 18.93
CA VAL A 84 1.18 4.62 20.12
C VAL A 84 2.04 3.44 19.68
N TYR A 85 3.25 3.34 20.23
CA TYR A 85 4.27 2.39 19.80
C TYR A 85 4.76 1.56 20.98
N GLN A 86 4.97 0.26 20.75
CA GLN A 86 5.48 -0.66 21.77
C GLN A 86 6.41 -1.69 21.12
N ILE A 87 7.50 -2.05 21.79
CA ILE A 87 8.41 -3.12 21.34
C ILE A 87 7.73 -4.49 21.40
N THR A 88 8.06 -5.39 20.48
CA THR A 88 7.63 -6.79 20.51
C THR A 88 8.66 -7.67 21.22
N GLU A 89 8.32 -8.94 21.48
CA GLU A 89 9.28 -9.91 21.99
C GLU A 89 10.45 -10.14 21.02
N GLU A 90 10.19 -10.08 19.70
CA GLU A 90 11.24 -10.14 18.68
C GLU A 90 12.18 -8.92 18.77
N GLY A 91 11.62 -7.72 18.97
CA GLY A 91 12.41 -6.51 19.20
C GLY A 91 13.29 -6.60 20.45
N LYS A 92 12.77 -7.15 21.55
CA LYS A 92 13.54 -7.37 22.79
C LYS A 92 14.68 -8.37 22.58
N LYS A 93 14.40 -9.50 21.91
CA LYS A 93 15.42 -10.50 21.56
C LYS A 93 16.52 -9.88 20.72
N PHE A 94 16.17 -9.06 19.73
CA PHE A 94 17.16 -8.36 18.92
C PHE A 94 18.02 -7.40 19.77
N LEU A 95 17.41 -6.58 20.65
CA LEU A 95 18.18 -5.70 21.54
C LEU A 95 19.10 -6.44 22.51
N ALA A 96 18.70 -7.64 22.97
CA ALA A 96 19.54 -8.47 23.84
C ALA A 96 20.85 -8.93 23.17
N THR A 97 20.93 -8.90 21.84
CA THR A 97 22.19 -9.15 21.10
C THR A 97 23.18 -7.98 21.16
N ASN A 98 22.82 -6.89 21.84
CA ASN A 98 23.57 -5.65 21.95
C ASN A 98 24.08 -5.10 20.59
N PRO A 99 23.17 -4.85 19.63
CA PRO A 99 23.54 -4.40 18.30
C PRO A 99 24.12 -2.98 18.34
N SER A 100 25.20 -2.74 17.61
CA SER A 100 25.81 -1.40 17.47
C SER A 100 25.10 -0.50 16.47
N LYS A 101 24.33 -1.09 15.54
CA LYS A 101 23.49 -0.38 14.56
C LYS A 101 22.33 -1.27 14.11
N LEU A 102 21.25 -0.64 13.67
CA LEU A 102 20.13 -1.27 12.98
C LEU A 102 19.88 -0.50 11.69
N ARG A 103 20.10 -1.16 10.54
CA ARG A 103 19.87 -0.60 9.20
C ARG A 103 18.99 -1.51 8.36
N MET A 104 18.53 -1.02 7.22
CA MET A 104 17.64 -1.75 6.30
C MET A 104 18.14 -3.17 5.98
N LYS A 105 19.44 -3.34 5.70
CA LYS A 105 20.04 -4.64 5.41
C LYS A 105 19.88 -5.65 6.55
N GLN A 106 19.92 -5.19 7.80
CA GLN A 106 19.71 -6.05 8.97
C GLN A 106 18.23 -6.40 9.15
N LEU A 107 17.30 -5.62 8.59
CA LEU A 107 15.88 -5.98 8.63
C LEU A 107 15.58 -7.22 7.80
N GLU A 108 16.41 -7.50 6.79
CA GLU A 108 16.29 -8.70 5.96
C GLU A 108 16.43 -10.01 6.74
N GLN A 109 17.00 -10.00 7.95
CA GLN A 109 17.06 -11.21 8.77
C GLN A 109 15.69 -11.60 9.37
N PHE A 110 14.75 -10.66 9.46
CA PHE A 110 13.45 -10.91 10.09
C PHE A 110 12.45 -11.51 9.09
N PRO A 111 11.81 -12.66 9.40
CA PRO A 111 10.88 -13.34 8.50
C PRO A 111 9.74 -12.44 8.00
N LYS A 112 9.13 -11.64 8.89
CA LYS A 112 8.05 -10.71 8.55
C LYS A 112 8.48 -9.65 7.53
N TYR A 113 9.73 -9.19 7.63
CA TYR A 113 10.27 -8.22 6.67
C TYR A 113 10.48 -8.86 5.29
N LYS A 114 11.01 -10.10 5.24
CA LYS A 114 11.18 -10.84 3.99
C LYS A 114 9.84 -11.07 3.29
N GLU A 115 8.83 -11.51 4.03
CA GLU A 115 7.47 -11.74 3.52
C GLU A 115 6.84 -10.45 2.98
N TRP A 116 7.01 -9.34 3.68
CA TRP A 116 6.56 -8.03 3.18
C TRP A 116 7.27 -7.67 1.87
N ARG A 117 8.61 -7.82 1.80
CA ARG A 117 9.38 -7.45 0.61
C ARG A 117 9.02 -8.30 -0.62
N THR A 118 8.85 -9.61 -0.46
CA THR A 118 8.46 -10.49 -1.59
C THR A 118 7.07 -10.16 -2.11
N THR A 119 6.18 -9.68 -1.24
CA THR A 119 4.81 -9.32 -1.57
C THR A 119 4.70 -8.01 -2.34
N PHE A 120 5.44 -6.99 -1.92
CA PHE A 120 5.24 -5.62 -2.41
C PHE A 120 6.33 -5.12 -3.37
N ASN A 121 7.53 -5.71 -3.36
CA ASN A 121 8.65 -5.25 -4.20
C ASN A 121 8.99 -6.19 -5.39
N GLY A 122 8.37 -7.37 -5.48
CA GLY A 122 8.64 -8.35 -6.55
C GLY A 122 10.04 -8.96 -6.51
N THR A 123 10.21 -10.15 -7.09
CA THR A 123 11.49 -10.88 -7.22
C THR A 123 12.42 -10.27 -8.28
N ASN A 124 12.44 -8.94 -8.44
CA ASN A 124 13.48 -8.28 -9.24
C ASN A 124 14.66 -7.93 -8.35
N THR A 125 15.50 -8.94 -8.18
CA THR A 125 16.79 -8.93 -7.50
C THR A 125 17.75 -7.96 -8.20
N LYS A 126 17.65 -6.67 -7.85
CA LYS A 126 18.71 -5.63 -7.90
C LYS A 126 18.13 -4.28 -7.45
N GLN A 127 17.44 -4.26 -6.29
CA GLN A 127 17.33 -3.00 -5.57
C GLN A 127 18.72 -2.71 -4.99
N LYS A 128 19.52 -1.94 -5.76
CA LYS A 128 20.63 -1.16 -5.21
C LYS A 128 20.09 -0.52 -3.95
N GLU A 129 20.76 -0.78 -2.84
CA GLU A 129 20.58 -0.04 -1.60
C GLU A 129 20.44 1.44 -1.97
N ILE A 130 19.57 2.18 -1.26
CA ILE A 130 19.68 3.64 -1.19
C ILE A 130 20.94 3.96 -0.36
N THR A 131 22.09 3.47 -0.82
CA THR A 131 23.37 4.13 -0.68
C THR A 131 23.42 5.09 -1.86
N ASN A 132 23.82 6.34 -1.61
CA ASN A 132 24.41 7.19 -2.64
C ASN A 132 25.55 6.40 -3.31
N THR A 133 25.24 5.57 -4.30
CA THR A 133 26.20 5.01 -5.23
C THR A 133 26.15 5.92 -6.44
N GLN A 134 27.30 6.37 -6.89
CA GLN A 134 27.54 7.41 -7.91
C GLN A 134 27.00 7.07 -9.33
N GLU A 135 26.07 6.12 -9.45
CA GLU A 135 25.63 5.52 -10.72
C GLU A 135 24.14 5.70 -11.02
N GLN A 136 23.34 6.34 -10.16
CA GLN A 136 21.91 6.59 -10.41
C GLN A 136 21.63 8.07 -10.61
N THR A 137 20.77 8.40 -11.57
CA THR A 137 20.32 9.77 -11.80
C THR A 137 19.33 10.22 -10.71
N PRO A 138 19.24 11.51 -10.37
CA PRO A 138 18.24 12.03 -9.43
C PRO A 138 16.79 11.64 -9.81
N GLU A 139 16.50 11.58 -11.11
CA GLU A 139 15.21 11.16 -11.65
C GLU A 139 14.90 9.69 -11.35
N GLU A 140 15.88 8.79 -11.49
CA GLU A 140 15.73 7.37 -11.13
C GLU A 140 15.52 7.17 -9.63
N VAL A 141 16.24 7.94 -8.80
CA VAL A 141 16.05 7.92 -7.34
C VAL A 141 14.65 8.42 -6.98
N LEU A 142 14.17 9.48 -7.65
CA LEU A 142 12.82 9.99 -7.45
C LEU A 142 11.76 8.98 -7.87
N ALA A 143 11.90 8.36 -9.04
CA ALA A 143 10.95 7.36 -9.55
C ALA A 143 10.85 6.14 -8.62
N ALA A 144 12.00 5.65 -8.12
CA ALA A 144 12.04 4.58 -7.13
C ALA A 144 11.34 4.99 -5.83
N THR A 145 11.58 6.21 -5.36
CA THR A 145 10.95 6.75 -4.13
C THR A 145 9.44 6.89 -4.29
N VAL A 146 8.95 7.36 -5.44
CA VAL A 146 7.51 7.47 -5.74
C VAL A 146 6.86 6.09 -5.75
N THR A 147 7.52 5.10 -6.32
CA THR A 147 7.04 3.71 -6.32
C THR A 147 6.93 3.15 -4.89
N GLU A 148 7.94 3.41 -4.04
CA GLU A 148 7.92 2.96 -2.65
C GLU A 148 6.79 3.62 -1.84
N LEU A 149 6.58 4.93 -2.03
CA LEU A 149 5.45 5.66 -1.45
C LEU A 149 4.10 5.10 -1.90
N LYS A 150 3.95 4.80 -3.20
CA LYS A 150 2.73 4.19 -3.74
C LYS A 150 2.47 2.82 -3.10
N ASN A 151 3.49 1.97 -2.98
CA ASN A 151 3.36 0.65 -2.38
C ASN A 151 2.98 0.71 -0.89
N GLU A 152 3.52 1.68 -0.15
CA GLU A 152 3.13 1.90 1.24
C GLU A 152 1.67 2.35 1.35
N LEU A 153 1.24 3.30 0.52
CA LEU A 153 -0.16 3.74 0.47
C LEU A 153 -1.10 2.59 0.10
N ALA A 154 -0.73 1.76 -0.89
CA ALA A 154 -1.49 0.59 -1.30
C ALA A 154 -1.67 -0.41 -0.15
N THR A 155 -0.62 -0.61 0.65
CA THR A 155 -0.67 -1.46 1.86
C THR A 155 -1.65 -0.89 2.89
N GLU A 156 -1.55 0.40 3.20
CA GLU A 156 -2.43 1.05 4.19
C GLU A 156 -3.90 1.04 3.74
N LEU A 157 -4.15 1.27 2.45
CA LEU A 157 -5.49 1.22 1.86
C LEU A 157 -6.07 -0.20 1.93
N LEU A 158 -5.27 -1.24 1.62
CA LEU A 158 -5.72 -2.62 1.68
C LEU A 158 -6.11 -3.03 3.11
N ASP A 159 -5.31 -2.64 4.11
CA ASP A 159 -5.61 -2.88 5.52
C ASP A 159 -6.93 -2.22 5.91
N LYS A 160 -7.19 -0.98 5.47
CA LYS A 160 -8.46 -0.29 5.70
C LYS A 160 -9.64 -1.00 5.05
N LEU A 161 -9.50 -1.47 3.81
CA LEU A 161 -10.56 -2.23 3.12
C LEU A 161 -10.86 -3.56 3.84
N LYS A 162 -9.87 -4.21 4.43
CA LYS A 162 -10.06 -5.43 5.23
C LYS A 162 -10.78 -5.17 6.56
N GLU A 163 -10.57 -4.01 7.18
CA GLU A 163 -11.22 -3.61 8.44
C GLU A 163 -12.71 -3.24 8.27
N ASN A 164 -13.11 -2.83 7.06
CA ASN A 164 -14.49 -2.42 6.78
C ASN A 164 -15.47 -3.60 6.64
N SER A 165 -16.77 -3.28 6.62
CA SER A 165 -17.83 -4.27 6.41
C SER A 165 -17.79 -4.84 4.98
N PHE A 166 -18.38 -6.02 4.80
CA PHE A 166 -18.53 -6.65 3.48
C PHE A 166 -19.28 -5.74 2.50
N GLN A 167 -20.41 -5.17 2.94
CA GLN A 167 -21.20 -4.23 2.14
C GLN A 167 -20.43 -2.96 1.77
N TYR A 168 -19.56 -2.45 2.65
CA TYR A 168 -18.71 -1.31 2.31
C TYR A 168 -17.74 -1.68 1.18
N PHE A 169 -17.14 -2.87 1.25
CA PHE A 169 -16.21 -3.35 0.22
C PHE A 169 -16.88 -3.52 -1.14
N GLU A 170 -18.09 -4.10 -1.20
CA GLU A 170 -18.88 -4.19 -2.44
C GLU A 170 -19.11 -2.80 -3.04
N ASN A 171 -19.58 -1.85 -2.23
CA ASN A 171 -19.76 -0.46 -2.67
C ASN A 171 -18.47 0.19 -3.16
N PHE A 172 -17.34 -0.06 -2.48
CA PHE A 172 -16.04 0.45 -2.90
C PHE A 172 -15.63 -0.09 -4.27
N VAL A 173 -15.83 -1.39 -4.51
CA VAL A 173 -15.56 -2.03 -5.80
C VAL A 173 -16.41 -1.43 -6.92
N ILE A 174 -17.70 -1.21 -6.68
CA ILE A 174 -18.59 -0.58 -7.66
C ILE A 174 -18.11 0.85 -7.97
N GLN A 175 -17.80 1.65 -6.95
CA GLN A 175 -17.27 3.01 -7.13
C GLN A 175 -15.94 3.03 -7.89
N LEU A 176 -15.09 2.03 -7.69
CA LEU A 176 -13.83 1.91 -8.40
C LEU A 176 -14.08 1.70 -9.90
N LEU A 177 -14.93 0.73 -10.24
CA LEU A 177 -15.28 0.45 -11.64
C LEU A 177 -15.98 1.65 -12.31
N GLN A 178 -16.83 2.37 -11.58
CA GLN A 178 -17.42 3.62 -12.06
C GLN A 178 -16.37 4.68 -12.38
N LYS A 179 -15.41 4.90 -11.49
CA LYS A 179 -14.29 5.83 -11.74
C LYS A 179 -13.38 5.40 -12.89
N MET A 180 -13.33 4.11 -13.19
CA MET A 180 -12.66 3.55 -14.37
C MET A 180 -13.47 3.74 -15.67
N GLY A 181 -14.68 4.27 -15.60
CA GLY A 181 -15.55 4.55 -16.74
C GLY A 181 -16.57 3.46 -17.06
N TYR A 182 -16.74 2.45 -16.21
CA TYR A 182 -17.80 1.45 -16.35
C TYR A 182 -19.12 1.97 -15.74
N GLY A 183 -20.27 1.72 -16.36
CA GLY A 183 -21.58 1.99 -15.75
C GLY A 183 -21.95 3.46 -15.51
N GLU A 184 -21.13 4.44 -15.96
CA GLU A 184 -21.31 5.88 -15.74
C GLU A 184 -22.58 6.46 -16.41
N PHE A 185 -23.32 5.65 -17.17
CA PHE A 185 -24.27 6.14 -18.16
C PHE A 185 -25.76 6.07 -17.75
N ARG A 186 -26.10 5.46 -16.60
CA ARG A 186 -27.46 5.51 -16.03
C ARG A 186 -27.40 5.46 -14.50
N GLU A 187 -28.19 6.28 -13.81
CA GLU A 187 -28.39 6.17 -12.33
C GLU A 187 -28.86 4.76 -11.92
N GLU A 188 -29.42 4.03 -12.87
CA GLU A 188 -29.94 2.66 -12.74
C GLU A 188 -28.94 1.57 -13.18
N ALA A 189 -27.78 1.92 -13.76
CA ALA A 189 -26.80 0.97 -14.34
C ALA A 189 -25.85 0.34 -13.32
N SER A 190 -25.94 0.74 -12.05
CA SER A 190 -25.34 0.03 -10.93
C SER A 190 -26.46 -0.45 -10.02
N GLN A 191 -27.25 -1.41 -10.50
CA GLN A 191 -28.14 -2.13 -9.60
C GLN A 191 -27.28 -2.92 -8.63
N HIS A 192 -27.22 -2.47 -7.38
CA HIS A 192 -26.83 -3.34 -6.27
C HIS A 192 -27.85 -4.48 -6.23
N THR A 193 -27.50 -5.64 -6.76
CA THR A 193 -28.32 -6.86 -6.72
C THR A 193 -28.22 -7.56 -5.37
N GLY A 194 -28.03 -6.79 -4.28
CA GLY A 194 -27.85 -7.25 -2.91
C GLY A 194 -29.11 -7.87 -2.29
N LYS A 195 -29.90 -8.61 -3.06
CA LYS A 195 -30.82 -9.60 -2.52
C LYS A 195 -29.99 -10.85 -2.20
N THR A 196 -29.98 -11.21 -0.93
CA THR A 196 -29.49 -12.48 -0.43
C THR A 196 -30.13 -13.62 -1.24
N GLY A 197 -29.37 -14.28 -2.12
CA GLY A 197 -29.84 -15.39 -2.95
C GLY A 197 -29.42 -15.39 -4.43
N ASP A 198 -28.67 -14.38 -4.91
CA ASP A 198 -28.33 -14.25 -6.35
C ASP A 198 -27.04 -14.99 -6.77
N ASP A 199 -26.94 -16.28 -6.43
CA ASP A 199 -25.88 -17.22 -6.86
C ASP A 199 -24.42 -16.71 -6.73
N GLY A 200 -24.15 -15.69 -5.90
CA GLY A 200 -22.81 -15.12 -5.70
C GLY A 200 -22.44 -13.94 -6.62
N ILE A 201 -23.40 -13.29 -7.29
CA ILE A 201 -23.17 -12.06 -8.06
C ILE A 201 -23.44 -10.85 -7.16
N ASP A 202 -22.42 -10.02 -6.95
CA ASP A 202 -22.48 -8.88 -6.03
C ASP A 202 -22.81 -7.56 -6.77
N GLY A 203 -22.71 -7.54 -8.10
CA GLY A 203 -23.16 -6.42 -8.92
C GLY A 203 -23.10 -6.68 -10.42
N ILE A 204 -23.81 -5.84 -11.17
CA ILE A 204 -23.83 -5.85 -12.63
C ILE A 204 -23.52 -4.43 -13.10
N ILE A 205 -22.57 -4.29 -14.03
CA ILE A 205 -22.19 -2.99 -14.59
C ILE A 205 -22.14 -3.05 -16.11
N SER A 206 -22.70 -2.04 -16.78
CA SER A 206 -22.65 -1.97 -18.25
C SER A 206 -21.32 -1.39 -18.72
N GLN A 207 -20.71 -2.01 -19.72
CA GLN A 207 -19.49 -1.53 -20.39
C GLN A 207 -19.79 -0.40 -21.39
N ASP A 208 -21.04 -0.30 -21.86
CA ASP A 208 -21.47 0.68 -22.84
C ASP A 208 -22.73 1.44 -22.39
N ARG A 209 -23.01 2.55 -23.10
CA ARG A 209 -24.14 3.46 -22.82
C ARG A 209 -25.51 2.82 -23.02
N LEU A 210 -25.62 1.85 -23.91
CA LEU A 210 -26.88 1.20 -24.27
C LEU A 210 -27.17 0.00 -23.35
N GLY A 211 -26.20 -0.44 -22.56
CA GLY A 211 -26.34 -1.59 -21.64
C GLY A 211 -26.38 -2.93 -22.37
N LEU A 212 -25.77 -3.00 -23.56
CA LEU A 212 -25.75 -4.22 -24.39
C LEU A 212 -24.71 -5.21 -23.88
N GLU A 213 -23.60 -4.70 -23.35
CA GLU A 213 -22.53 -5.49 -22.78
C GLU A 213 -22.45 -5.31 -21.27
N ASN A 214 -23.04 -6.24 -20.54
CA ASN A 214 -22.96 -6.27 -19.08
C ASN A 214 -21.76 -7.08 -18.60
N VAL A 215 -21.11 -6.57 -17.57
CA VAL A 215 -20.01 -7.20 -16.85
C VAL A 215 -20.49 -7.51 -15.44
N TYR A 216 -20.40 -8.77 -15.07
CA TYR A 216 -20.86 -9.24 -13.78
C TYR A 216 -19.71 -9.22 -12.79
N ILE A 217 -19.98 -8.82 -11.56
CA ILE A 217 -18.98 -8.51 -10.55
C ILE A 217 -19.20 -9.42 -9.35
N GLN A 218 -18.11 -10.00 -8.87
CA GLN A 218 -18.07 -10.64 -7.56
C GLN A 218 -16.93 -10.03 -6.74
N ALA A 219 -17.22 -9.62 -5.51
CA ALA A 219 -16.34 -8.93 -4.60
C ALA A 219 -16.22 -9.72 -3.28
N LYS A 220 -15.09 -10.41 -3.08
CA LYS A 220 -14.83 -11.18 -1.85
C LYS A 220 -13.86 -10.48 -0.91
N ARG A 221 -14.36 -10.02 0.24
CA ARG A 221 -13.54 -9.50 1.34
C ARG A 221 -12.93 -10.66 2.14
N PHE A 222 -11.64 -10.90 1.96
CA PHE A 222 -10.85 -11.92 2.67
C PHE A 222 -9.72 -11.26 3.46
N THR A 223 -9.52 -11.69 4.70
CA THR A 223 -8.48 -11.13 5.58
C THR A 223 -7.13 -11.86 5.41
N ASN A 224 -7.15 -13.19 5.55
CA ASN A 224 -5.93 -14.01 5.63
C ASN A 224 -5.84 -15.17 4.61
N ASN A 225 -6.97 -15.62 4.06
CA ASN A 225 -6.99 -16.77 3.17
C ASN A 225 -6.88 -16.32 1.70
N SER A 226 -6.15 -17.07 0.88
CA SER A 226 -6.18 -16.89 -0.58
C SER A 226 -7.52 -17.38 -1.15
N VAL A 227 -7.98 -16.75 -2.23
CA VAL A 227 -9.13 -17.22 -3.01
C VAL A 227 -8.72 -18.45 -3.81
N GLY A 228 -9.43 -19.56 -3.61
CA GLY A 228 -9.17 -20.84 -4.26
C GLY A 228 -10.03 -21.08 -5.50
N SER A 229 -9.71 -22.14 -6.25
CA SER A 229 -10.47 -22.54 -7.44
C SER A 229 -11.97 -22.82 -7.23
N PRO A 230 -12.46 -23.27 -6.05
CA PRO A 230 -13.90 -23.43 -5.85
C PRO A 230 -14.70 -22.13 -6.02
N GLU A 231 -14.18 -21.00 -5.52
CA GLU A 231 -14.85 -19.70 -5.65
C GLU A 231 -14.95 -19.27 -7.11
N ILE A 232 -13.88 -19.47 -7.89
CA ILE A 232 -13.87 -19.14 -9.33
C ILE A 232 -14.81 -20.07 -10.11
N ARG A 233 -14.86 -21.36 -9.80
CA ARG A 233 -15.83 -22.28 -10.43
C ARG A 233 -17.27 -21.90 -10.12
N ASN A 234 -17.55 -21.53 -8.88
CA ASN A 234 -18.87 -21.06 -8.49
C ASN A 234 -19.25 -19.83 -9.32
N PHE A 235 -18.35 -18.85 -9.42
CA PHE A 235 -18.57 -17.66 -10.25
C PHE A 235 -18.83 -17.99 -11.72
N ILE A 236 -18.03 -18.87 -12.33
CA ILE A 236 -18.25 -19.37 -13.71
C ILE A 236 -19.67 -19.96 -13.83
N GLY A 237 -20.09 -20.76 -12.85
CA GLY A 237 -21.43 -21.34 -12.80
C GLY A 237 -22.53 -20.28 -12.79
N SER A 238 -22.40 -19.26 -11.94
CA SER A 238 -23.35 -18.15 -11.84
C SER A 238 -23.43 -17.37 -13.16
N LEU A 239 -22.29 -17.10 -13.82
CA LEU A 239 -22.26 -16.47 -15.13
C LEU A 239 -22.97 -17.32 -16.19
N ALA A 240 -22.76 -18.64 -16.18
CA ALA A 240 -23.39 -19.56 -17.12
C ALA A 240 -24.91 -19.61 -16.94
N LEU A 241 -25.41 -19.64 -15.69
CA LEU A 241 -26.84 -19.60 -15.38
C LEU A 241 -27.51 -18.31 -15.87
N GLN A 242 -26.79 -17.20 -15.83
CA GLN A 242 -27.27 -15.89 -16.30
C GLN A 242 -27.07 -15.68 -17.82
N GLY A 243 -26.43 -16.63 -18.52
CA GLY A 243 -26.14 -16.51 -19.96
C GLY A 243 -25.08 -15.45 -20.29
N VAL A 244 -24.20 -15.12 -19.35
CA VAL A 244 -23.23 -14.03 -19.45
C VAL A 244 -21.83 -14.59 -19.70
N ASN A 245 -21.04 -13.85 -20.49
CA ASN A 245 -19.69 -14.25 -20.90
C ASN A 245 -18.58 -13.34 -20.36
N LYS A 246 -18.88 -12.29 -19.60
CA LYS A 246 -17.88 -11.37 -19.02
C LYS A 246 -18.09 -11.23 -17.53
N GLY A 247 -17.02 -11.47 -16.75
CA GLY A 247 -17.04 -11.29 -15.31
C GLY A 247 -15.73 -10.72 -14.76
N VAL A 248 -15.83 -9.99 -13.65
CA VAL A 248 -14.69 -9.51 -12.87
C VAL A 248 -14.84 -10.02 -11.45
N PHE A 249 -13.82 -10.71 -10.97
CA PHE A 249 -13.74 -11.19 -9.60
C PHE A 249 -12.68 -10.38 -8.85
N LEU A 250 -13.10 -9.65 -7.82
CA LEU A 250 -12.24 -8.80 -7.01
C LEU A 250 -12.10 -9.35 -5.59
N THR A 251 -10.92 -9.20 -5.00
CA THR A 251 -10.71 -9.61 -3.61
C THR A 251 -9.70 -8.72 -2.89
N THR A 252 -9.83 -8.60 -1.57
CA THR A 252 -8.81 -8.00 -0.70
C THR A 252 -7.64 -8.96 -0.38
N SER A 253 -7.61 -10.14 -1.00
CA SER A 253 -6.58 -11.17 -0.80
C SER A 253 -5.86 -11.49 -2.12
N ARG A 254 -5.14 -12.62 -2.19
CA ARG A 254 -4.54 -13.14 -3.42
C ARG A 254 -5.31 -14.34 -3.93
N PHE A 255 -5.17 -14.61 -5.22
CA PHE A 255 -5.63 -15.85 -5.84
C PHE A 255 -4.57 -16.93 -5.71
N SER A 256 -4.99 -18.18 -5.47
CA SER A 256 -4.10 -19.32 -5.63
C SER A 256 -3.78 -19.56 -7.11
N SER A 257 -2.66 -20.21 -7.42
CA SER A 257 -2.33 -20.60 -8.80
C SER A 257 -3.45 -21.42 -9.45
N SER A 258 -4.12 -22.28 -8.67
CA SER A 258 -5.28 -23.05 -9.14
C SER A 258 -6.51 -22.19 -9.45
N ALA A 259 -6.74 -21.10 -8.70
CA ALA A 259 -7.82 -20.16 -8.99
C ALA A 259 -7.56 -19.40 -10.29
N ILE A 260 -6.32 -18.93 -10.48
CA ILE A 260 -5.89 -18.26 -11.71
C ILE A 260 -6.05 -19.20 -12.91
N GLN A 261 -5.55 -20.44 -12.81
CA GLN A 261 -5.70 -21.43 -13.88
C GLN A 261 -7.18 -21.71 -14.19
N THR A 262 -8.03 -21.83 -13.17
CA THR A 262 -9.48 -22.06 -13.36
C THR A 262 -10.13 -20.93 -14.15
N ALA A 263 -9.77 -19.67 -13.89
CA ALA A 263 -10.29 -18.53 -14.66
C ALA A 263 -9.79 -18.54 -16.12
N GLN A 264 -8.53 -18.95 -16.34
CA GLN A 264 -7.92 -19.04 -17.67
C GLN A 264 -8.48 -20.20 -18.51
N ASP A 265 -8.83 -21.32 -17.87
CA ASP A 265 -9.37 -22.52 -18.53
C ASP A 265 -10.82 -22.34 -18.99
N SER A 266 -11.50 -21.29 -18.52
CA SER A 266 -12.85 -20.93 -18.92
C SER A 266 -12.88 -20.52 -20.40
N LYS A 267 -13.43 -21.40 -21.25
CA LYS A 267 -13.52 -21.17 -22.71
C LYS A 267 -14.68 -20.29 -23.14
N GLN A 268 -15.77 -20.30 -22.38
CA GLN A 268 -17.02 -19.60 -22.73
C GLN A 268 -17.10 -18.22 -22.07
N GLN A 269 -16.60 -18.09 -20.84
CA GLN A 269 -16.62 -16.84 -20.09
C GLN A 269 -15.21 -16.26 -19.96
N LYS A 270 -15.06 -14.96 -20.26
CA LYS A 270 -13.87 -14.18 -19.96
C LYS A 270 -13.95 -13.64 -18.53
N ILE A 271 -13.06 -14.12 -17.67
CA ILE A 271 -12.99 -13.72 -16.27
C ILE A 271 -11.71 -12.94 -16.02
N VAL A 272 -11.85 -11.73 -15.48
CA VAL A 272 -10.73 -10.92 -14.98
C VAL A 272 -10.65 -11.10 -13.47
N LEU A 273 -9.45 -11.40 -12.97
CA LEU A 273 -9.19 -11.54 -11.54
C LEU A 273 -8.40 -10.32 -11.07
N ILE A 274 -8.92 -9.58 -10.08
CA ILE A 274 -8.25 -8.41 -9.49
C ILE A 274 -7.98 -8.72 -8.02
N ASP A 275 -6.69 -8.87 -7.70
CA ASP A 275 -6.26 -9.19 -6.34
C ASP A 275 -6.10 -7.94 -5.47
N GLY A 276 -5.80 -8.10 -4.18
CA GLY A 276 -5.72 -6.97 -3.25
C GLY A 276 -4.64 -5.94 -3.60
N LYS A 277 -3.58 -6.35 -4.30
CA LYS A 277 -2.53 -5.43 -4.76
C LYS A 277 -3.03 -4.64 -5.96
N GLU A 278 -3.53 -5.33 -6.99
CA GLU A 278 -4.05 -4.69 -8.20
C GLU A 278 -5.24 -3.77 -7.87
N LEU A 279 -6.13 -4.21 -6.99
CA LEU A 279 -7.27 -3.43 -6.49
C LEU A 279 -6.83 -2.09 -5.90
N THR A 280 -5.79 -2.10 -5.05
CA THR A 280 -5.31 -0.87 -4.39
C THR A 280 -4.48 0.00 -5.33
N ASP A 281 -3.74 -0.60 -6.26
CA ASP A 281 -3.07 0.13 -7.34
C ASP A 281 -4.09 0.90 -8.21
N LEU A 282 -5.19 0.25 -8.61
CA LEU A 282 -6.29 0.87 -9.35
C LEU A 282 -6.98 1.95 -8.51
N ALA A 283 -7.28 1.69 -7.24
CA ALA A 283 -7.90 2.69 -6.38
C ALA A 283 -7.04 3.96 -6.23
N ILE A 284 -5.72 3.82 -6.15
CA ILE A 284 -4.79 4.95 -6.13
C ILE A 284 -4.80 5.69 -7.48
N GLU A 285 -4.71 4.96 -8.59
CA GLU A 285 -4.72 5.52 -9.95
C GLU A 285 -5.99 6.36 -10.22
N TYR A 286 -7.14 5.85 -9.81
CA TYR A 286 -8.44 6.49 -10.01
C TYR A 286 -8.89 7.39 -8.84
N ASN A 287 -7.96 7.70 -7.91
CA ASN A 287 -8.18 8.59 -6.77
C ASN A 287 -9.44 8.21 -5.95
N LEU A 288 -9.57 6.93 -5.58
CA LEU A 288 -10.63 6.42 -4.73
C LEU A 288 -10.07 6.03 -3.35
N GLY A 289 -10.65 6.57 -2.29
CA GLY A 289 -10.19 6.31 -0.92
C GLY A 289 -8.84 6.94 -0.57
N VAL A 290 -8.28 7.76 -1.46
CA VAL A 290 -7.01 8.48 -1.30
C VAL A 290 -7.16 9.95 -1.71
N GLN A 291 -6.22 10.79 -1.30
CA GLN A 291 -6.16 12.20 -1.66
C GLN A 291 -4.73 12.62 -1.97
N VAL A 292 -4.56 13.60 -2.86
CA VAL A 292 -3.25 14.19 -3.15
C VAL A 292 -2.78 14.96 -1.93
N ALA A 293 -1.71 14.48 -1.29
CA ALA A 293 -1.10 15.17 -0.16
C ALA A 293 -0.23 16.36 -0.60
N ASP A 294 0.55 16.16 -1.66
CA ASP A 294 1.55 17.11 -2.15
C ASP A 294 1.73 16.97 -3.67
N THR A 295 2.16 18.04 -4.35
CA THR A 295 2.55 18.02 -5.76
C THR A 295 3.97 18.55 -5.91
N ILE A 296 4.86 17.76 -6.52
CA ILE A 296 6.24 18.14 -6.81
C ILE A 296 6.34 18.47 -8.30
N GLN A 297 6.66 19.72 -8.63
CA GLN A 297 6.87 20.16 -10.01
C GLN A 297 8.37 20.18 -10.35
N ILE A 298 8.76 19.50 -11.42
CA ILE A 298 10.12 19.54 -11.97
C ILE A 298 10.09 20.39 -13.24
N LYS A 299 10.84 21.49 -13.25
CA LYS A 299 10.94 22.38 -14.40
C LYS A 299 12.18 22.01 -15.23
N LYS A 300 12.03 22.07 -16.55
CA LYS A 300 13.14 21.95 -17.51
C LYS A 300 13.16 23.21 -18.38
N ILE A 301 14.32 23.50 -18.97
CA ILE A 301 14.42 24.55 -19.98
C ILE A 301 13.57 24.10 -21.17
N ASP A 302 12.69 25.00 -21.61
CA ASP A 302 11.96 24.88 -22.86
C ASP A 302 12.88 25.39 -23.97
N LEU A 303 13.53 24.49 -24.71
CA LEU A 303 14.50 24.87 -25.74
C LEU A 303 13.82 25.53 -26.93
N ASP A 304 12.59 25.10 -27.27
CA ASP A 304 11.79 25.62 -28.37
C ASP A 304 11.43 27.10 -28.16
N TYR A 305 11.35 27.56 -26.91
CA TYR A 305 11.17 28.98 -26.57
C TYR A 305 12.38 29.85 -26.97
N PHE A 306 13.57 29.27 -27.06
CA PHE A 306 14.83 29.99 -27.36
C PHE A 306 15.32 29.76 -28.80
N GLU A 307 14.55 29.06 -29.64
CA GLU A 307 14.81 28.98 -31.08
C GLU A 307 14.17 30.19 -31.78
N GLU A 308 14.98 31.04 -32.43
CA GLU A 308 14.54 32.21 -33.22
C GLU A 308 13.84 31.82 -34.54
#